data_AF-A0A928H3E6-F1
#
_entry.id   AF-A0A928H3E6-F1
#
_cell.length_a   1.000
_cell.length_b   1.000
_cell.length_c   1.000
_cell.angle_alpha   90.00
_cell.angle_beta   90.00
_cell.angle_gamma   90.00
#
_symmetry.space_group_name_H-M   'P 1'
#
loop_
_entity.id
_entity.type
_entity.pdbx_description
1 polymer ?
#
loop_
_entity_poly.entity_id
_entity_poly.type
_entity_poly.pdbx_seq_one_letter_code
_entity_poly.pdbx_strand_id
1 'polypeptide(L)'
;MGELKKQRLAKLRQADLYVVITEEFTAGRGTLRVLEEAADAGIRIAQLREKHLSGRELFRRAEEFRKICDRYGMLMIMNDHLDIALMCGADG
;
A
#
# COMPACT_ATOMS: atom_id res chain seq x y z
N MET A 1 -8.45 -5.03 -19.46
CA MET A 1 -7.06 -4.64 -19.11
C MET A 1 -6.78 -3.15 -19.38
N GLY A 2 -7.19 -2.59 -20.53
CA GLY A 2 -6.91 -1.19 -20.87
C GLY A 2 -7.48 -0.14 -19.91
N GLU A 3 -8.72 -0.32 -19.44
CA GLU A 3 -9.41 0.69 -18.63
C GLU A 3 -8.86 0.79 -17.20
N LEU A 4 -8.68 -0.34 -16.52
CA LEU A 4 -8.06 -0.38 -15.19
C LEU A 4 -6.65 0.23 -15.20
N LYS A 5 -5.86 -0.06 -16.25
CA LYS A 5 -4.54 0.54 -16.42
C LYS A 5 -4.62 2.06 -16.56
N LYS A 6 -5.57 2.59 -17.34
CA LYS A 6 -5.77 4.04 -17.48
C LYS A 6 -6.16 4.68 -16.14
N GLN A 7 -7.06 4.05 -15.39
CA GLN A 7 -7.48 4.53 -14.06
C GLN A 7 -6.30 4.59 -13.07
N ARG A 8 -5.49 3.53 -13.01
CA ARG A 8 -4.29 3.50 -12.16
C ARG A 8 -3.26 4.54 -12.59
N LEU A 9 -3.03 4.71 -13.90
CA LEU A 9 -2.14 5.76 -14.41
C LEU A 9 -2.64 7.17 -14.11
N ALA A 10 -3.96 7.40 -14.15
CA ALA A 10 -4.54 8.68 -13.77
C ALA A 10 -4.31 8.99 -12.29
N LYS A 11 -4.55 8.01 -11.40
CA LYS A 11 -4.23 8.14 -9.96
C LYS A 11 -2.74 8.39 -9.71
N LEU A 12 -1.87 7.66 -10.41
CA LEU A 12 -0.42 7.82 -10.28
C LEU A 12 0.03 9.22 -10.69
N ARG A 13 -0.53 9.79 -11.76
CA ARG A 13 -0.25 11.17 -12.20
C ARG A 13 -0.73 12.24 -11.24
N GLN A 14 -1.68 11.91 -10.34
CA GLN A 14 -2.19 12.80 -9.30
C GLN A 14 -1.45 12.64 -7.98
N ALA A 15 -0.53 11.68 -7.87
CA ALA A 15 0.24 11.46 -6.67
C ALA A 15 1.59 12.18 -6.77
N ASP A 16 1.85 13.08 -5.83
CA ASP A 16 3.09 13.87 -5.80
C ASP A 16 4.18 13.23 -4.93
N LEU A 17 3.79 12.41 -3.94
CA LEU A 17 4.70 11.75 -3.02
C LEU A 17 4.38 10.26 -2.93
N TYR A 18 5.41 9.44 -3.15
CA TYR A 18 5.34 7.99 -3.01
C TYR A 18 6.03 7.55 -1.72
N VAL A 19 5.22 7.11 -0.75
CA VAL A 19 5.71 6.64 0.55
C VAL A 19 5.92 5.13 0.55
N VAL A 20 7.08 4.71 1.04
CA VAL A 20 7.38 3.30 1.34
C VAL A 20 7.29 3.11 2.84
N ILE A 21 6.42 2.20 3.29
CA ILE A 21 6.20 1.94 4.71
C ILE A 21 6.75 0.56 5.06
N THR A 22 7.62 0.53 6.06
CA THR A 22 8.12 -0.67 6.74
C THR A 22 8.07 -0.44 8.23
N GLU A 23 7.69 -1.45 9.00
CA GLU A 23 7.46 -1.34 10.43
C GLU A 23 8.69 -0.77 11.17
N GLU A 24 9.90 -1.15 10.74
CA GLU A 24 11.19 -0.69 11.26
C GLU A 24 11.33 0.85 11.28
N PHE A 25 10.74 1.53 10.30
CA PHE A 25 10.85 3.00 10.14
C PHE A 25 9.60 3.75 10.62
N THR A 26 8.72 3.09 11.39
CA THR A 26 7.52 3.73 11.93
C THR A 26 7.74 4.42 13.29
N ALA A 27 8.93 4.30 13.88
CA ALA A 27 9.22 4.73 15.25
C ALA A 27 8.22 4.14 16.28
N GLY A 28 7.81 2.88 16.08
CA GLY A 28 6.91 2.15 16.98
C GLY A 28 5.42 2.45 16.80
N ARG A 29 5.03 3.31 15.87
CA ARG A 29 3.61 3.62 15.59
C ARG A 29 2.86 2.48 14.90
N GLY A 30 3.59 1.61 14.20
CA GLY A 30 3.03 0.53 13.39
C GLY A 30 2.64 0.97 11.98
N THR A 31 2.75 0.03 11.04
CA THR A 31 2.60 0.26 9.60
C THR A 31 1.23 0.83 9.22
N LEU A 32 0.14 0.30 9.79
CA LEU A 32 -1.23 0.71 9.43
C LEU A 32 -1.56 2.13 9.93
N ARG A 33 -1.09 2.48 11.14
CA ARG A 33 -1.26 3.83 11.68
C ARG A 33 -0.52 4.86 10.84
N VAL A 34 0.73 4.58 10.46
CA VAL A 34 1.50 5.47 9.59
C VAL A 34 0.85 5.60 8.22
N LEU A 35 0.24 4.54 7.69
CA LEU A 35 -0.53 4.60 6.45
C LEU A 35 -1.75 5.52 6.57
N GLU A 36 -2.54 5.41 7.64
CA GLU A 36 -3.70 6.29 7.86
C GLU A 36 -3.27 7.75 8.04
N GLU A 37 -2.24 8.01 8.85
CA GLU A 37 -1.66 9.36 9.02
C GLU A 37 -1.17 9.94 7.67
N ALA A 38 -0.55 9.12 6.82
CA ALA A 38 -0.13 9.53 5.48
C ALA A 38 -1.34 9.84 4.57
N ALA A 39 -2.38 9.01 4.63
CA ALA A 39 -3.59 9.18 3.83
C ALA A 39 -4.38 10.44 4.21
N ASP A 40 -4.46 10.74 5.51
CA ASP A 40 -5.06 11.96 6.06
C ASP A 40 -4.27 13.22 5.65
N ALA A 41 -2.94 13.12 5.56
CA ALA A 41 -2.07 14.18 5.05
C ALA A 41 -2.16 14.37 3.52
N GLY A 42 -3.00 13.59 2.82
CA GLY A 42 -3.26 13.74 1.39
C GLY A 42 -2.39 12.89 0.48
N ILE A 43 -1.57 11.98 1.01
CA ILE A 43 -0.77 11.06 0.19
C ILE A 43 -1.70 10.06 -0.53
N ARG A 44 -1.44 9.80 -1.81
CA ARG A 44 -2.30 8.95 -2.67
C ARG A 44 -1.62 7.72 -3.25
N ILE A 45 -0.37 7.44 -2.88
CA ILE A 45 0.30 6.18 -3.22
C ILE A 45 1.22 5.73 -2.08
N ALA A 46 1.11 4.45 -1.70
CA ALA A 46 1.93 3.85 -0.64
C ALA A 46 2.34 2.42 -0.99
N GLN A 47 3.56 2.05 -0.58
CA GLN A 47 4.09 0.69 -0.71
C GLN A 47 4.16 0.01 0.64
N LEU A 48 3.63 -1.21 0.74
CA LEU A 48 3.88 -2.10 1.86
C LEU A 48 5.18 -2.85 1.62
N ARG A 49 6.16 -2.68 2.52
CA ARG A 49 7.45 -3.35 2.45
C ARG A 49 7.83 -3.88 3.83
N GLU A 50 7.71 -5.19 4.03
CA GLU A 50 8.12 -5.83 5.29
C GLU A 50 9.05 -7.01 4.98
N LYS A 51 10.24 -7.03 5.57
CA LYS A 51 11.26 -8.07 5.28
C LYS A 51 11.25 -9.24 6.26
N HIS A 52 10.64 -9.05 7.42
CA HIS A 52 10.80 -9.95 8.56
C HIS A 52 9.50 -10.66 8.95
N LEU A 53 8.40 -10.37 8.28
CA LEU A 53 7.12 -11.04 8.50
C LEU A 53 7.10 -12.39 7.78
N SER A 54 6.48 -13.39 8.41
CA SER A 54 6.10 -14.61 7.69
C SER A 54 5.08 -14.28 6.59
N GLY A 55 4.98 -15.13 5.56
CA GLY A 55 4.01 -14.91 4.48
C GLY A 55 2.57 -14.77 4.95
N ARG A 56 2.17 -15.49 6.01
CA ARG A 56 0.83 -15.38 6.62
C ARG A 56 0.61 -14.03 7.30
N GLU A 57 1.62 -13.53 8.03
CA GLU A 57 1.55 -12.23 8.70
C GLU A 57 1.56 -11.10 7.69
N LEU A 58 2.42 -11.20 6.68
CA LEU A 58 2.49 -10.24 5.58
C LEU A 58 1.16 -10.18 4.82
N PHE A 59 0.54 -11.33 4.52
CA PHE A 59 -0.76 -11.35 3.84
C PHE A 59 -1.85 -10.66 4.68
N ARG A 60 -1.97 -10.97 5.97
CA ARG A 60 -2.93 -10.28 6.87
C ARG A 60 -2.70 -8.78 6.90
N ARG A 61 -1.43 -8.36 7.02
CA ARG A 61 -1.06 -6.94 6.99
C ARG A 61 -1.43 -6.30 5.65
N ALA A 62 -1.21 -6.99 4.54
CA ALA A 62 -1.56 -6.53 3.20
C ALA A 62 -3.07 -6.36 3.01
N GLU A 63 -3.90 -7.26 3.56
CA GLU A 63 -5.36 -7.11 3.52
C GLU A 63 -5.84 -5.87 4.28
N GLU A 64 -5.27 -5.59 5.46
CA GLU A 64 -5.61 -4.40 6.23
C GLU A 64 -5.11 -3.12 5.54
N PHE A 65 -3.89 -3.15 5.01
CA PHE A 65 -3.30 -2.07 4.22
C PHE A 65 -4.17 -1.74 3.00
N ARG A 66 -4.62 -2.77 2.26
CA ARG A 66 -5.52 -2.63 1.10
C ARG A 66 -6.82 -1.94 1.48
N LYS A 67 -7.45 -2.37 2.57
CA LYS A 67 -8.71 -1.77 3.06
C LYS A 67 -8.54 -0.29 3.34
N ILE A 68 -7.43 0.12 3.94
CA ILE A 68 -7.14 1.55 4.19
C ILE A 68 -6.96 2.27 2.85
N CYS A 69 -6.12 1.77 1.95
CA CYS A 69 -5.91 2.39 0.64
C CYS A 69 -7.22 2.55 -0.14
N ASP A 70 -8.14 1.58 -0.08
CA ASP A 70 -9.46 1.68 -0.74
C ASP A 70 -10.31 2.81 -0.18
N ARG A 71 -10.39 2.93 1.16
CA ARG A 71 -11.15 4.01 1.81
C ARG A 71 -10.66 5.39 1.39
N TYR A 72 -9.36 5.55 1.22
CA TYR A 72 -8.73 6.83 0.85
C TYR A 72 -8.47 6.99 -0.65
N GLY A 73 -8.88 6.02 -1.47
CA GLY A 73 -8.65 6.02 -2.91
C GLY A 73 -7.19 5.91 -3.35
N MET A 74 -6.28 5.53 -2.44
CA MET A 74 -4.84 5.43 -2.69
C MET A 74 -4.49 4.23 -3.59
N LEU A 75 -3.38 4.37 -4.31
CA LEU A 75 -2.70 3.23 -4.92
C LEU A 75 -1.90 2.47 -3.86
N MET A 76 -2.06 1.15 -3.83
CA MET A 76 -1.28 0.25 -2.97
C MET A 76 -0.27 -0.52 -3.82
N ILE A 77 1.00 -0.45 -3.46
CA ILE A 77 2.06 -1.23 -4.12
C ILE A 77 2.59 -2.30 -3.15
N MET A 78 2.82 -3.51 -3.65
CA MET A 78 3.43 -4.60 -2.88
C MET A 78 4.90 -4.78 -3.27
N ASN A 79 5.79 -4.84 -2.28
CA ASN A 79 7.20 -5.10 -2.53
C ASN A 79 7.50 -6.62 -2.54
N ASP A 80 8.21 -7.10 -3.56
CA ASP A 80 8.81 -8.46 -3.71
C ASP A 80 7.88 -9.70 -3.64
N HIS A 81 6.62 -9.55 -3.24
CA HIS A 81 5.68 -10.66 -3.03
C HIS A 81 4.52 -10.66 -4.04
N LEU A 82 4.76 -11.17 -5.25
CA LEU A 82 3.77 -11.21 -6.33
C LEU A 82 2.50 -12.00 -5.96
N ASP A 83 2.66 -13.13 -5.28
CA ASP A 83 1.56 -13.97 -4.82
C ASP A 83 0.64 -13.19 -3.87
N ILE A 84 1.20 -12.52 -2.87
CA ILE A 84 0.46 -11.69 -1.92
C ILE A 84 -0.16 -10.49 -2.63
N ALA A 85 0.56 -9.85 -3.54
CA ALA A 85 0.06 -8.73 -4.34
C ALA A 85 -1.23 -9.11 -5.10
N LEU A 86 -1.24 -10.28 -5.74
CA LEU A 86 -2.40 -10.79 -6.45
C LEU A 86 -3.54 -11.14 -5.49
N MET A 87 -3.24 -11.82 -4.36
CA MET A 87 -4.26 -12.22 -3.39
C MET A 87 -4.93 -11.03 -2.70
N CYS A 88 -4.18 -9.97 -2.38
CA CYS A 88 -4.71 -8.77 -1.71
C CYS A 88 -5.21 -7.70 -2.68
N GLY A 89 -5.11 -7.90 -4.01
CA GLY A 89 -5.54 -6.92 -5.00
C GLY A 89 -4.71 -5.64 -5.02
N ALA A 90 -3.38 -5.75 -4.90
CA ALA A 90 -2.46 -4.63 -5.05
C ALA A 90 -2.56 -3.98 -6.45
N ASP A 91 -2.17 -2.72 -6.53
CA ASP A 91 -2.18 -1.95 -7.78
C ASP A 91 -0.94 -2.16 -8.64
N GLY A 92 0.15 -2.58 -8.00
CA GLY A 92 1.42 -2.96 -8.61
C GLY A 92 2.40 -3.51 -7.59
#